data_AF-A0A5B8VHA9-F1
#
_entry.id   AF-A0A5B8VHA9-F1
#
_cell.length_a   1.000
_cell.length_b   1.000
_cell.length_c   1.000
_cell.angle_alpha   90.00
_cell.angle_beta   90.00
_cell.angle_gamma   90.00
#
_symmetry.space_group_name_H-M   'P 1'
#
loop_
_entity.id
_entity.type
_entity.pdbx_description
1 polymer ?
#
loop_
_entity_poly.entity_id
_entity_poly.type
_entity_poly.pdbx_seq_one_letter_code
_entity_poly.pdbx_strand_id
1 'polypeptide(L)'
;MLKNIYGIPFIIIALFLFHAKAWSANSFDILIKIDSSINPKNIRIEYFDGKNKNIVSDNFSKNILRLHGVYYSEYVTFTISIINGVFEKNKIIFFVNNHPAKICLSQENKDHETLLKYHSLKEILPAFDTVYNRLFKELSTNRRKEVASMNNFWKQNSKGPTNDSLHRLFKKITQALNDNTISFLQNHSNSYYSF
;
A
#
# COMPACT_ATOMS: atom_id res chain seq x y z
N MET A 1 53.00 33.27 -17.80
CA MET A 1 52.28 32.99 -16.53
C MET A 1 50.80 32.76 -16.85
N LEU A 2 50.45 31.54 -17.30
CA LEU A 2 49.05 31.18 -17.60
C LEU A 2 48.51 30.44 -16.37
N LYS A 3 47.59 31.10 -15.65
CA LYS A 3 46.94 30.56 -14.46
C LYS A 3 46.04 29.39 -14.84
N ASN A 4 46.22 28.27 -14.15
CA ASN A 4 45.31 27.12 -14.13
C ASN A 4 43.89 27.57 -13.73
N ILE A 5 43.02 27.76 -14.71
CA ILE A 5 41.59 28.11 -14.50
C ILE A 5 40.68 26.87 -14.64
N TYR A 6 41.22 25.71 -15.05
CA TYR A 6 40.43 24.50 -15.30
C TYR A 6 40.08 23.66 -14.07
N GLY A 7 40.52 24.03 -12.86
CA GLY A 7 40.31 23.21 -11.65
C GLY A 7 38.93 23.36 -10.99
N ILE A 8 38.27 24.52 -11.13
CA ILE A 8 37.03 24.84 -10.42
C ILE A 8 35.77 24.22 -11.06
N PRO A 9 35.59 24.18 -12.40
CA PRO A 9 34.37 23.60 -12.98
C PRO A 9 34.28 22.08 -12.81
N PHE A 10 35.41 21.38 -12.69
CA PHE A 10 35.43 19.91 -12.55
C PHE A 10 34.90 19.45 -11.18
N ILE A 11 35.20 20.20 -10.12
CA ILE A 11 34.76 19.88 -8.75
C ILE A 11 33.24 20.07 -8.58
N ILE A 12 32.65 21.08 -9.23
CA ILE A 12 31.21 21.36 -9.18
C ILE A 12 30.42 20.25 -9.90
N ILE A 13 30.91 19.78 -11.06
CA ILE A 13 30.29 18.67 -11.81
C ILE A 13 30.38 17.35 -11.02
N ALA A 14 31.52 17.07 -10.38
CA ALA A 14 31.68 15.89 -9.53
C ALA A 14 30.73 15.92 -8.32
N LEU A 15 30.54 17.07 -7.66
CA LEU A 15 29.59 17.22 -6.56
C LEU A 15 28.13 17.00 -7.00
N PHE A 16 27.74 17.42 -8.21
CA PHE A 16 26.41 17.13 -8.75
C PHE A 16 26.20 15.62 -9.03
N LEU A 17 27.24 14.91 -9.47
CA LEU A 17 27.19 13.46 -9.70
C LEU A 17 27.09 12.66 -8.39
N PHE A 18 27.66 13.15 -7.28
CA PHE A 18 27.47 12.53 -5.95
C PHE A 18 26.10 12.80 -5.31
N HIS A 19 25.34 13.77 -5.81
CA HIS A 19 23.95 14.03 -5.39
C HIS A 19 22.92 13.25 -6.22
N ALA A 20 23.34 12.50 -7.23
CA ALA A 20 22.51 11.44 -7.76
C ALA A 20 22.31 10.45 -6.61
N LYS A 21 21.17 10.55 -5.91
CA LYS A 21 20.72 9.55 -4.95
C LYS A 21 20.79 8.23 -5.69
N ALA A 22 21.87 7.48 -5.48
CA ALA A 22 21.92 6.10 -5.88
C ALA A 22 20.69 5.48 -5.23
N TRP A 23 19.71 5.10 -6.06
CA TRP A 23 18.57 4.34 -5.56
C TRP A 23 19.16 3.10 -4.93
N SER A 24 19.25 3.10 -3.60
CA SER A 24 19.84 2.01 -2.84
C SER A 24 19.05 0.78 -3.21
N ALA A 25 19.69 -0.15 -3.92
CA ALA A 25 19.13 -1.44 -4.22
C ALA A 25 19.01 -2.19 -2.91
N ASN A 26 17.80 -2.27 -2.38
CA ASN A 26 17.51 -2.99 -1.15
C ASN A 26 17.06 -4.41 -1.50
N SER A 27 17.35 -5.38 -0.65
CA SER A 27 16.84 -6.75 -0.78
C SER A 27 15.66 -6.98 0.15
N PHE A 28 14.71 -7.82 -0.26
CA PHE A 28 13.64 -8.31 0.61
C PHE A 28 13.61 -9.83 0.66
N ASP A 29 13.07 -10.37 1.76
CA ASP A 29 12.80 -11.80 1.95
C ASP A 29 11.49 -11.95 2.71
N ILE A 30 10.47 -12.53 2.08
CA ILE A 30 9.12 -12.64 2.62
C ILE A 30 8.74 -14.11 2.63
N LEU A 31 8.36 -14.61 3.81
CA LEU A 31 7.79 -15.93 3.99
C LEU A 31 6.27 -15.83 4.12
N ILE A 32 5.55 -16.33 3.11
CA ILE A 32 4.10 -16.40 3.09
C ILE A 32 3.69 -17.83 3.43
N LYS A 33 2.96 -18.00 4.52
CA LYS A 33 2.33 -19.26 4.90
C LYS A 33 0.83 -19.13 4.73
N ILE A 34 0.20 -20.11 4.10
CA ILE A 34 -1.25 -20.22 4.01
C ILE A 34 -1.67 -21.43 4.84
N ASP A 35 -2.83 -21.37 5.46
CA ASP A 35 -3.37 -22.55 6.14
C ASP A 35 -4.14 -23.46 5.15
N SER A 36 -4.70 -24.55 5.66
CA SER A 36 -5.46 -25.51 4.85
C SER A 36 -6.80 -24.98 4.33
N SER A 37 -7.26 -23.81 4.79
CA SER A 37 -8.52 -23.21 4.33
C SER A 37 -8.37 -22.53 2.97
N ILE A 38 -7.14 -22.24 2.54
CA ILE A 38 -6.85 -21.59 1.25
C ILE A 38 -6.32 -22.63 0.26
N ASN A 39 -6.89 -22.66 -0.95
CA ASN A 39 -6.26 -23.34 -2.08
C ASN A 39 -5.15 -22.44 -2.66
N PRO A 40 -3.87 -22.86 -2.65
CA PRO A 40 -2.77 -22.04 -3.15
C PRO A 40 -2.93 -21.58 -4.61
N LYS A 41 -3.64 -22.36 -5.45
CA LYS A 41 -3.92 -22.00 -6.85
C LYS A 41 -4.86 -20.80 -7.00
N ASN A 42 -5.60 -20.49 -5.94
CA ASN A 42 -6.52 -19.36 -5.91
C ASN A 42 -5.87 -18.11 -5.31
N ILE A 43 -4.57 -18.10 -5.07
CA ILE A 43 -3.86 -16.91 -4.57
C ILE A 43 -3.12 -16.25 -5.73
N ARG A 44 -3.34 -14.95 -5.89
CA ARG A 44 -2.45 -14.09 -6.67
C ARG A 44 -1.60 -13.26 -5.73
N ILE A 45 -0.31 -13.22 -6.00
CA ILE A 45 0.60 -12.30 -5.34
C ILE A 45 1.21 -11.39 -6.41
N GLU A 46 1.19 -10.10 -6.14
CA GLU A 46 1.85 -9.11 -6.98
C GLU A 46 2.75 -8.25 -6.09
N TYR A 47 3.93 -7.87 -6.56
CA TYR A 47 4.77 -6.91 -5.84
C TYR A 47 5.34 -5.86 -6.79
N PHE A 48 5.50 -4.64 -6.28
CA PHE A 48 6.15 -3.55 -6.98
C PHE A 48 7.56 -3.37 -6.41
N ASP A 49 8.56 -3.47 -7.26
CA ASP A 49 9.98 -3.37 -6.88
C ASP A 49 10.52 -1.92 -6.97
N GLY A 50 9.66 -0.93 -7.17
CA GLY A 50 10.06 0.45 -7.43
C GLY A 50 10.22 0.79 -8.92
N LYS A 51 10.29 -0.21 -9.81
CA LYS A 51 10.39 -0.06 -11.27
C LYS A 51 9.29 -0.81 -12.00
N ASN A 52 9.08 -2.08 -11.64
CA ASN A 52 8.18 -3.00 -12.31
C ASN A 52 7.17 -3.59 -11.32
N LYS A 53 6.01 -3.93 -11.87
CA LYS A 53 5.03 -4.79 -11.21
C LYS A 53 5.31 -6.23 -11.59
N ASN A 54 5.59 -7.06 -10.60
CA ASN A 54 5.90 -8.48 -10.75
C ASN A 54 4.73 -9.32 -10.24
N ILE A 55 4.38 -10.37 -10.97
CA ILE A 55 3.32 -11.31 -10.59
C ILE A 55 3.98 -12.63 -10.19
N VAL A 56 3.55 -13.19 -9.06
CA VAL A 56 3.97 -14.50 -8.58
C VAL A 56 2.76 -15.42 -8.61
N SER A 57 2.82 -16.43 -9.47
CA SER A 57 1.81 -17.50 -9.58
C SER A 57 2.42 -18.85 -9.25
N ASP A 58 1.61 -19.75 -8.68
CA ASP A 58 1.86 -21.20 -8.59
C ASP A 58 3.17 -21.67 -7.90
N ASN A 59 3.75 -20.86 -7.01
CA ASN A 59 5.03 -21.17 -6.35
C ASN A 59 4.92 -21.71 -4.90
N PHE A 60 3.71 -22.07 -4.45
CA PHE A 60 3.54 -22.61 -3.09
C PHE A 60 3.99 -24.08 -3.02
N SER A 61 4.92 -24.38 -2.11
CA SER A 61 5.31 -25.74 -1.75
C SER A 61 4.87 -26.01 -0.32
N LYS A 62 4.02 -27.04 -0.13
CA LYS A 62 3.44 -27.39 1.19
C LYS A 62 2.84 -26.17 1.92
N ASN A 63 2.05 -25.37 1.21
CA ASN A 63 1.42 -24.14 1.72
C ASN A 63 2.39 -23.04 2.19
N ILE A 64 3.63 -23.08 1.72
CA ILE A 64 4.66 -22.08 2.01
C ILE A 64 5.20 -21.54 0.69
N LEU A 65 5.33 -20.22 0.62
CA LEU A 65 5.98 -19.50 -0.45
C LEU A 65 7.03 -18.58 0.17
N ARG A 66 8.25 -18.60 -0.38
CA ARG A 66 9.30 -17.64 -0.02
C ARG A 66 9.60 -16.77 -1.22
N LEU A 67 9.41 -15.47 -1.06
CA LEU A 67 9.68 -14.46 -2.06
C LEU A 67 10.92 -13.68 -1.67
N HIS A 68 11.88 -13.59 -2.59
CA HIS A 68 13.07 -12.76 -2.41
C HIS A 68 13.34 -12.01 -3.69
N GLY A 69 13.96 -10.84 -3.57
CA GLY A 69 14.26 -9.99 -4.71
C GLY A 69 14.93 -8.70 -4.28
N VAL A 70 15.12 -7.82 -5.26
CA VAL A 70 15.70 -6.49 -5.09
C VAL A 70 14.63 -5.45 -5.40
N TYR A 71 14.63 -4.33 -4.66
CA TYR A 71 13.72 -3.22 -4.86
C TYR A 71 14.43 -1.87 -4.71
N TYR A 72 13.83 -0.83 -5.28
CA TYR A 72 14.40 0.51 -5.45
C TYR A 72 13.54 1.61 -4.81
N SER A 73 12.53 1.22 -4.04
CA SER A 73 11.69 2.08 -3.21
C SER A 73 12.08 1.97 -1.73
N GLU A 74 11.46 2.79 -0.87
CA GLU A 74 11.66 2.68 0.58
C GLU A 74 11.09 1.36 1.13
N TYR A 75 9.96 0.94 0.58
CA TYR A 75 9.29 -0.32 0.90
C TYR A 75 8.97 -1.12 -0.37
N VAL A 76 8.95 -2.44 -0.25
CA VAL A 76 8.28 -3.30 -1.22
C VAL A 76 6.80 -3.24 -0.94
N THR A 77 6.01 -2.80 -1.92
CA THR A 77 4.56 -2.92 -1.85
C THR A 77 4.16 -4.24 -2.48
N PHE A 78 3.48 -5.09 -1.74
CA PHE A 78 2.90 -6.30 -2.31
C PHE A 78 1.42 -6.40 -2.01
N THR A 79 0.75 -7.09 -2.91
CA THR A 79 -0.67 -7.32 -2.94
C THR A 79 -0.89 -8.82 -2.91
N ILE A 80 -1.78 -9.27 -2.03
CA ILE A 80 -2.29 -10.64 -2.04
C ILE A 80 -3.78 -10.57 -2.29
N SER A 81 -4.27 -11.31 -3.27
CA SER A 81 -5.71 -11.42 -3.58
C SER A 81 -6.11 -12.88 -3.79
N ILE A 82 -7.40 -13.15 -3.56
CA ILE A 82 -8.01 -14.43 -3.91
C ILE A 82 -8.58 -14.32 -5.32
N ILE A 83 -8.19 -15.23 -6.19
CA ILE A 83 -8.73 -15.36 -7.54
C ILE A 83 -9.93 -16.30 -7.49
N ASN A 84 -11.06 -15.85 -8.04
CA ASN A 84 -12.21 -16.70 -8.33
C ASN A 84 -12.60 -16.54 -9.80
N GLY A 85 -12.13 -17.47 -10.64
CA GLY A 85 -12.23 -17.37 -12.09
C GLY A 85 -11.35 -16.23 -12.63
N VAL A 86 -11.95 -15.27 -13.33
CA VAL A 86 -11.23 -14.11 -13.92
C VAL A 86 -11.16 -12.92 -12.94
N PHE A 87 -11.89 -12.97 -11.83
CA PHE A 87 -12.04 -11.83 -10.92
C PHE A 87 -11.14 -11.96 -9.69
N GLU A 88 -10.42 -10.88 -9.39
CA GLU A 88 -9.71 -10.71 -8.12
C GLU A 88 -10.71 -10.23 -7.06
N LYS A 89 -10.75 -10.95 -5.94
CA LYS A 89 -11.49 -10.56 -4.74
C LYS A 89 -10.56 -10.50 -3.53
N ASN A 90 -10.96 -9.73 -2.52
CA ASN A 90 -10.29 -9.69 -1.21
C ASN A 90 -8.80 -9.40 -1.29
N LYS A 91 -8.50 -8.23 -1.85
CA LYS A 91 -7.16 -7.70 -2.01
C LYS A 91 -6.68 -7.10 -0.70
N ILE A 92 -5.52 -7.57 -0.22
CA ILE A 92 -4.80 -6.96 0.90
C ILE A 92 -3.48 -6.42 0.37
N ILE A 93 -3.22 -5.14 0.64
CA ILE A 93 -1.98 -4.47 0.32
C ILE A 93 -1.14 -4.38 1.57
N PHE A 94 0.15 -4.59 1.42
CA PHE A 94 1.10 -4.57 2.50
C PHE A 94 2.40 -3.90 2.06
N PHE A 95 3.11 -3.35 3.04
CA PHE A 95 4.43 -2.77 2.91
C PHE A 95 5.44 -3.62 3.67
N VAL A 96 6.56 -3.95 3.02
CA VAL A 96 7.70 -4.67 3.60
C VAL A 96 8.93 -3.80 3.52
N ASN A 97 9.72 -3.81 4.58
CA ASN A 97 11.07 -3.26 4.59
C ASN A 97 12.11 -4.34 4.21
N ASN A 98 13.38 -4.08 4.51
CA ASN A 98 14.52 -4.95 4.16
C ASN A 98 14.71 -6.15 5.11
N HIS A 99 13.80 -6.40 6.05
CA HIS A 99 13.91 -7.51 6.99
C HIS A 99 13.20 -8.77 6.50
N PRO A 100 13.60 -9.96 7.01
CA PRO A 100 12.83 -11.17 6.81
C PRO A 100 11.42 -11.01 7.37
N ALA A 101 10.46 -10.85 6.47
CA ALA A 101 9.06 -10.66 6.79
C ALA A 101 8.30 -11.99 6.76
N LYS A 102 7.23 -12.06 7.53
CA LYS A 102 6.38 -13.26 7.57
C LYS A 102 4.92 -12.88 7.62
N ILE A 103 4.13 -13.63 6.85
CA ILE A 103 2.67 -13.54 6.82
C ILE A 103 2.11 -14.93 7.00
N CYS A 104 1.16 -15.08 7.92
CA CYS A 104 0.32 -16.26 7.97
C CYS A 104 -1.10 -15.87 7.57
N LEU A 105 -1.56 -16.42 6.44
CA LEU A 105 -2.87 -16.17 5.85
C LEU A 105 -3.84 -17.29 6.19
N SER A 106 -5.11 -16.91 6.29
CA SER A 106 -6.25 -17.81 6.42
C SER A 106 -7.42 -17.31 5.58
N GLN A 107 -8.37 -18.19 5.31
CA GLN A 107 -9.61 -17.87 4.63
C GLN A 107 -10.79 -18.01 5.60
N GLU A 108 -11.67 -17.03 5.60
CA GLU A 108 -12.93 -17.08 6.33
C GLU A 108 -14.07 -16.94 5.33
N ASN A 109 -15.02 -17.88 5.34
CA ASN A 109 -16.23 -17.77 4.53
C ASN A 109 -17.36 -17.24 5.42
N LYS A 110 -17.88 -16.06 5.10
CA LYS A 110 -18.96 -15.41 5.85
C LYS A 110 -19.98 -14.79 4.89
N ASP A 111 -21.27 -15.06 5.10
CA ASP A 111 -22.37 -14.47 4.32
C ASP A 111 -22.20 -14.59 2.79
N HIS A 112 -21.76 -15.77 2.31
CA HIS A 112 -21.42 -16.06 0.90
C HIS A 112 -20.21 -15.30 0.34
N GLU A 113 -19.45 -14.61 1.18
CA GLU A 113 -18.19 -13.98 0.84
C GLU A 113 -16.99 -14.76 1.37
N THR A 114 -16.00 -14.96 0.52
CA THR A 114 -14.71 -15.56 0.88
C THR A 114 -13.73 -14.46 1.23
N LEU A 115 -13.41 -14.26 2.50
CA LEU A 115 -12.51 -13.21 2.97
C LEU A 115 -11.10 -13.75 3.19
N LEU A 116 -10.11 -13.03 2.66
CA LEU A 116 -8.71 -13.26 3.01
C LEU A 116 -8.43 -12.60 4.36
N LYS A 117 -7.80 -13.33 5.27
CA LYS A 117 -7.41 -12.88 6.61
C LYS A 117 -5.94 -13.17 6.85
N TYR A 118 -5.39 -12.51 7.86
CA TYR A 118 -4.09 -12.84 8.44
C TYR A 118 -4.21 -12.88 9.95
N HIS A 119 -3.54 -13.84 10.57
CA HIS A 119 -3.52 -14.00 12.03
C HIS A 119 -2.14 -13.75 12.63
N SER A 120 -1.09 -13.65 11.82
CA SER A 120 0.26 -13.35 12.27
C SER A 120 1.04 -12.60 11.20
N LEU A 121 1.62 -11.47 11.61
CA LEU A 121 2.44 -10.59 10.80
C LEU A 121 3.76 -10.33 11.53
N LYS A 122 4.88 -10.36 10.81
CA LYS A 122 6.20 -9.98 11.32
C LYS A 122 6.92 -9.13 10.27
N GLU A 123 7.47 -7.99 10.71
CA GLU A 123 8.19 -7.02 9.86
C GLU A 123 7.40 -6.62 8.59
N ILE A 124 6.10 -6.42 8.75
CA ILE A 124 5.19 -6.17 7.63
C ILE A 124 3.97 -5.37 8.06
N LEU A 125 3.56 -4.43 7.21
CA LEU A 125 2.50 -3.47 7.54
C LEU A 125 1.36 -3.54 6.52
N PRO A 126 0.15 -3.98 6.89
CA PRO A 126 -1.03 -3.90 6.03
C PRO A 126 -1.46 -2.44 5.84
N ALA A 127 -1.66 -2.01 4.60
CA ALA A 127 -1.89 -0.60 4.27
C ALA A 127 -3.16 -0.04 4.93
N PHE A 128 -4.27 -0.78 4.86
CA PHE A 128 -5.61 -0.29 5.24
C PHE A 128 -6.19 -0.94 6.49
N ASP A 129 -5.34 -1.42 7.40
CA ASP A 129 -5.78 -2.07 8.64
C ASP A 129 -5.50 -1.18 9.85
N THR A 130 -6.55 -0.82 10.60
CA THR A 130 -6.44 0.08 11.75
C THR A 130 -5.90 -0.57 13.02
N VAL A 131 -5.72 -1.88 13.06
CA VAL A 131 -5.10 -2.63 14.16
C VAL A 131 -3.58 -2.58 14.02
N TYR A 132 -3.06 -2.87 12.83
CA TYR A 132 -1.61 -2.96 12.58
C TYR A 132 -1.02 -1.65 12.05
N ASN A 133 -1.75 -0.87 11.26
CA ASN A 133 -1.31 0.42 10.75
C ASN A 133 -1.86 1.57 11.60
N ARG A 134 -1.04 1.99 12.57
CA ARG A 134 -1.33 3.10 13.48
C ARG A 134 -1.64 4.40 12.74
N LEU A 135 -0.88 4.73 11.70
CA LEU A 135 -1.09 5.97 10.95
C LEU A 135 -2.41 5.94 10.17
N PHE A 136 -2.75 4.81 9.56
CA PHE A 136 -4.06 4.63 8.93
C PHE A 136 -5.22 4.69 9.95
N LYS A 137 -5.02 4.17 11.17
CA LYS A 137 -5.98 4.31 12.28
C LYS A 137 -6.18 5.78 12.67
N GLU A 138 -5.10 6.54 12.80
CA GLU A 138 -5.13 7.97 13.12
C GLU A 138 -5.84 8.76 12.01
N LEU A 139 -5.50 8.52 10.74
CA LEU A 139 -6.20 9.12 9.60
C LEU A 139 -7.70 8.77 9.62
N SER A 140 -8.03 7.50 9.83
CA SER A 140 -9.42 7.03 9.88
C SER A 140 -10.22 7.67 11.01
N THR A 141 -9.58 7.93 12.15
CA THR A 141 -10.18 8.62 13.28
C THR A 141 -10.36 10.12 12.97
N ASN A 142 -9.34 10.76 12.37
CA ASN A 142 -9.37 12.16 11.99
C ASN A 142 -10.52 12.48 11.02
N ARG A 143 -10.77 11.59 10.05
CA ARG A 143 -11.84 11.77 9.04
C ARG A 143 -13.19 11.16 9.41
N ARG A 144 -13.36 10.66 10.65
CA ARG A 144 -14.55 9.87 11.05
C ARG A 144 -15.85 10.65 10.83
N LYS A 145 -15.86 11.95 11.13
CA LYS A 145 -17.05 12.80 11.00
C LYS A 145 -17.48 12.94 9.53
N GLU A 146 -16.54 13.26 8.65
CA GLU A 146 -16.81 13.46 7.22
C GLU A 146 -17.22 12.15 6.54
N VAL A 147 -16.60 11.03 6.93
CA VAL A 147 -17.04 9.69 6.48
C VAL A 147 -18.46 9.38 6.94
N ALA A 148 -18.83 9.72 8.18
CA ALA A 148 -20.19 9.54 8.66
C ALA A 148 -21.19 10.43 7.88
N SER A 149 -20.83 11.69 7.58
CA SER A 149 -21.63 12.58 6.74
C SER A 149 -21.80 12.03 5.32
N MET A 150 -20.74 11.49 4.72
CA MET A 150 -20.77 10.86 3.40
C MET A 150 -21.68 9.62 3.39
N ASN A 151 -21.56 8.76 4.40
CA ASN A 151 -22.41 7.57 4.53
C ASN A 151 -23.89 7.95 4.70
N ASN A 152 -24.18 8.98 5.51
CA ASN A 152 -25.54 9.48 5.68
C ASN A 152 -26.10 10.07 4.38
N PHE A 153 -25.27 10.81 3.62
CA PHE A 153 -25.65 11.32 2.31
C PHE A 153 -26.07 10.18 1.37
N TRP A 154 -25.27 9.12 1.25
CA TRP A 154 -25.59 7.98 0.36
C TRP A 154 -26.80 7.17 0.84
N LYS A 155 -26.98 7.01 2.16
CA LYS A 155 -28.17 6.35 2.71
C LYS A 155 -29.47 7.09 2.36
N GLN A 156 -29.44 8.42 2.39
CA GLN A 156 -30.60 9.26 2.08
C GLN A 156 -30.78 9.50 0.58
N ASN A 157 -29.70 9.40 -0.21
CA ASN A 157 -29.65 9.75 -1.62
C ASN A 157 -29.04 8.62 -2.45
N SER A 158 -29.65 7.44 -2.43
CA SER A 158 -29.14 6.24 -3.12
C SER A 158 -28.97 6.40 -4.63
N LYS A 159 -29.72 7.32 -5.25
CA LYS A 159 -29.61 7.68 -6.67
C LYS A 159 -28.48 8.69 -6.96
N GLY A 160 -27.75 9.12 -5.94
CA GLY A 160 -26.71 10.14 -6.03
C GLY A 160 -27.25 11.57 -6.05
N PRO A 161 -26.37 12.57 -6.35
CA PRO A 161 -26.74 13.98 -6.37
C PRO A 161 -27.52 14.34 -7.65
N THR A 162 -28.83 14.10 -7.66
CA THR A 162 -29.70 14.26 -8.84
C THR A 162 -30.15 15.69 -9.14
N ASN A 163 -29.82 16.66 -8.28
CA ASN A 163 -30.13 18.08 -8.48
C ASN A 163 -29.02 18.97 -7.88
N ASP A 164 -29.08 20.26 -8.18
CA ASP A 164 -28.06 21.25 -7.79
C ASP A 164 -27.84 21.33 -6.27
N SER A 165 -28.91 21.23 -5.48
CA SER A 165 -28.83 21.27 -4.02
C SER A 165 -28.07 20.06 -3.47
N LEU A 166 -28.41 18.87 -3.95
CA LEU A 166 -27.70 17.63 -3.58
C LEU A 166 -26.27 17.63 -4.08
N HIS A 167 -26.02 18.15 -5.28
CA HIS A 167 -24.67 18.27 -5.84
C HIS A 167 -23.80 19.20 -5.00
N ARG A 168 -24.35 20.36 -4.58
CA ARG A 168 -23.67 21.31 -3.71
C ARG A 168 -23.37 20.69 -2.34
N LEU A 169 -24.30 19.94 -1.77
CA LEU A 169 -24.11 19.24 -0.50
C LEU A 169 -23.02 18.17 -0.62
N PHE A 170 -23.09 17.32 -1.64
CA PHE A 170 -22.08 16.30 -1.91
C PHE A 170 -20.69 16.92 -2.08
N LYS A 171 -20.58 17.98 -2.89
CA LYS A 171 -19.32 18.70 -3.08
C LYS A 171 -18.74 19.22 -1.76
N LYS A 172 -19.58 19.80 -0.88
CA LYS A 172 -19.14 20.26 0.44
C LYS A 172 -18.59 19.13 1.32
N ILE A 173 -19.28 17.98 1.34
CA ILE A 173 -18.84 16.81 2.12
C ILE A 173 -17.51 16.27 1.57
N THR A 174 -17.40 16.11 0.25
CA THR A 174 -16.17 15.64 -0.42
C THR A 174 -15.01 16.60 -0.19
N GLN A 175 -15.25 17.91 -0.28
CA GLN A 175 -14.23 18.91 -0.04
C GLN A 175 -13.73 18.85 1.41
N ALA A 176 -14.62 18.81 2.40
CA ALA A 176 -14.23 18.68 3.80
C ALA A 176 -13.42 17.40 4.08
N LEU A 177 -13.82 16.27 3.47
CA LEU A 177 -13.09 15.01 3.58
C LEU A 177 -11.66 15.11 3.01
N ASN A 178 -11.53 15.74 1.83
CA ASN A 178 -10.25 15.92 1.16
C ASN A 178 -9.36 16.91 1.92
N ASP A 179 -9.89 18.04 2.37
CA ASP A 179 -9.15 19.06 3.10
C ASP A 179 -8.58 18.49 4.41
N ASN A 180 -9.39 17.72 5.16
CA ASN A 180 -8.93 17.03 6.37
C ASN A 180 -7.86 15.98 6.05
N THR A 181 -8.06 15.19 4.98
CA THR A 181 -7.09 14.17 4.56
C THR A 181 -5.77 14.81 4.16
N ILE A 182 -5.79 15.85 3.33
CA ILE A 182 -4.58 16.57 2.89
C ILE A 182 -3.85 17.18 4.08
N SER A 183 -4.58 17.85 4.98
CA SER A 183 -3.99 18.43 6.19
C SER A 183 -3.31 17.37 7.07
N PHE A 184 -3.94 16.20 7.23
CA PHE A 184 -3.35 15.09 7.95
C PHE A 184 -2.07 14.57 7.26
N LEU A 185 -2.11 14.39 5.95
CA LEU A 185 -0.97 13.91 5.16
C LEU A 185 0.20 14.91 5.16
N GLN A 186 -0.06 16.22 5.15
CA GLN A 186 0.97 17.25 5.25
C GLN A 186 1.73 17.17 6.57
N ASN A 187 1.02 16.92 7.68
CA ASN A 187 1.62 16.72 9.00
C ASN A 187 2.38 15.39 9.14
N HIS A 188 2.18 14.46 8.20
CA HIS A 188 2.84 13.15 8.16
C HIS A 188 3.56 12.91 6.83
N SER A 189 4.13 13.96 6.24
CA SER A 189 4.73 13.94 4.90
C SER A 189 5.88 12.92 4.75
N ASN A 190 6.61 12.65 5.83
CA ASN A 190 7.66 11.63 5.88
C ASN A 190 7.14 10.19 5.99
N SER A 191 5.83 9.99 6.07
CA SER A 191 5.19 8.68 6.29
C SER A 191 4.16 8.34 5.21
N TYR A 192 4.33 8.86 4.00
CA TYR A 192 3.35 8.68 2.92
C TYR A 192 3.09 7.21 2.58
N TYR A 193 4.08 6.32 2.78
CA TYR A 193 3.95 4.88 2.63
C TYR A 193 3.09 4.19 3.70
N SER A 194 2.52 4.94 4.63
CA SER A 194 1.56 4.42 5.61
C SER A 194 0.10 4.61 5.18
N PHE A 195 -0.15 5.08 3.94
CA PHE A 195 -1.48 5.40 3.41
C PHE A 195 -1.70 4.80 2.02
#